data_AF-A0A1C5AS85-F1
#
_entry.id   AF-A0A1C5AS85-F1
#
_cell.length_a   1.000
_cell.length_b   1.000
_cell.length_c   1.000
_cell.angle_alpha   90.00
_cell.angle_beta   90.00
_cell.angle_gamma   90.00
#
_symmetry.space_group_name_H-M   'P 1'
#
loop_
_entity.id
_entity.type
_entity.pdbx_description
1 polymer ?
#
loop_
_entity_poly.entity_id
_entity_poly.type
_entity_poly.pdbx_seq_one_letter_code
_entity_poly.pdbx_strand_id
1 'polypeptide(L)'
;MFTGIVEELGEVVRIADTGGDSALVAIRGPLVTSDARHGDSIAVNGVCLTVVEVDGGVFTADVMGETLRRSALGGLRPGDPVNLERAAALNSRLGGHLVQGHVDGVGEVLSREPAAQWETLRFRLPTTLARYVVEKGSITVDGVSLTVAAVGDDWFTVGLIPTTLGLTTLGARGVGAPVNLEVDVLAKYVERLLDARLAGGGPPPPAAPHGLVAENAGGPVVAGGAGGPVVAGGAGGPVVAGGAGGPVVPPVGGGAR
;
A
#
# COMPACT_ATOMS: atom_id res chain seq x y z
N MET A 1 5.83 4.86 4.14
CA MET A 1 5.15 3.56 3.97
C MET A 1 5.07 2.90 5.33
N PHE A 2 3.96 2.22 5.58
CA PHE A 2 3.55 1.60 6.83
C PHE A 2 2.93 0.24 6.52
N THR A 3 2.53 -0.48 7.55
CA THR A 3 1.91 -1.81 7.43
C THR A 3 0.46 -1.84 7.89
N GLY A 4 0.00 -0.78 8.57
CA GLY A 4 -1.30 -0.72 9.22
C GLY A 4 -1.36 -1.53 10.51
N ILE A 5 -0.20 -1.86 11.10
CA ILE A 5 -0.12 -2.53 12.40
C ILE A 5 0.24 -1.47 13.43
N VAL A 6 -0.78 -1.00 14.13
CA VAL A 6 -0.63 0.01 15.19
C VAL A 6 0.31 -0.51 16.27
N GLU A 7 1.32 0.30 16.60
CA GLU A 7 2.34 -0.05 17.58
C GLU A 7 1.97 0.42 18.99
N GLU A 8 1.30 1.57 19.10
CA GLU A 8 0.80 2.08 20.38
C GLU A 8 -0.39 3.03 20.22
N LEU A 9 -1.11 3.23 21.33
CA LEU A 9 -2.04 4.34 21.50
C LEU A 9 -1.29 5.54 22.04
N GLY A 10 -1.24 6.60 21.25
CA GLY A 10 -0.78 7.92 21.67
C GLY A 10 -1.90 8.82 22.16
N GLU A 11 -1.51 10.04 22.50
CA GLU A 11 -2.42 11.09 22.96
C GLU A 11 -2.04 12.44 22.32
N VAL A 12 -3.03 13.18 21.84
CA VAL A 12 -2.81 14.57 21.40
C VAL A 12 -2.50 15.42 22.62
N VAL A 13 -1.31 16.00 22.69
CA VAL A 13 -0.90 16.87 23.81
C VAL A 13 -1.34 18.31 23.55
N ARG A 14 -1.16 18.78 22.31
CA ARG A 14 -1.42 20.17 21.95
C ARG A 14 -1.67 20.29 20.46
N ILE A 15 -2.55 21.20 20.10
CA ILE A 15 -2.74 21.68 18.73
C ILE A 15 -2.63 23.20 18.80
N ALA A 16 -1.77 23.79 17.98
CA ALA A 16 -1.71 25.24 17.82
C ALA A 16 -1.78 25.64 16.37
N ASP A 17 -2.62 26.64 16.11
CA ASP A 17 -2.63 27.36 14.86
C ASP A 17 -1.29 28.08 14.68
N THR A 18 -0.76 28.02 13.47
CA THR A 18 0.50 28.68 13.09
C THR A 18 0.28 30.07 12.50
N GLY A 19 -0.98 30.53 12.39
CA GLY A 19 -1.37 31.79 11.76
C GLY A 19 -1.45 31.71 10.23
N GLY A 20 -1.35 30.51 9.65
CA GLY A 20 -1.49 30.21 8.22
C GLY A 20 -2.46 29.05 7.98
N ASP A 21 -2.47 28.47 6.78
CA ASP A 21 -3.27 27.24 6.49
C ASP A 21 -2.54 25.99 6.99
N SER A 22 -2.16 25.97 8.28
CA SER A 22 -1.45 24.87 8.95
C SER A 22 -1.57 24.91 10.47
N ALA A 23 -1.43 23.75 11.11
CA ALA A 23 -1.35 23.64 12.57
C ALA A 23 -0.12 22.83 12.99
N LEU A 24 0.49 23.22 14.11
CA LEU A 24 1.51 22.42 14.78
C LEU A 24 0.81 21.50 15.78
N VAL A 25 0.94 20.19 15.58
CA VAL A 25 0.33 19.17 16.42
C VAL A 25 1.42 18.47 17.22
N ALA A 26 1.25 18.39 18.54
CA ALA A 26 2.14 17.67 19.45
C ALA A 26 1.44 16.41 19.95
N ILE A 27 2.10 15.26 19.83
CA ILE A 27 1.52 13.94 20.10
C ILE A 27 2.48 13.15 20.98
N ARG A 28 1.95 12.65 22.11
CA ARG A 28 2.65 11.74 23.00
C ARG A 28 2.60 10.33 22.44
N GLY A 29 3.75 9.69 22.33
CA GLY A 29 3.92 8.32 21.85
C GLY A 29 5.32 7.82 22.17
N PRO A 30 5.58 7.31 23.40
CA PRO A 30 6.92 6.94 23.83
C PRO A 30 7.58 5.85 22.98
N LEU A 31 6.81 4.92 22.42
CA LEU A 31 7.37 3.87 21.55
C LEU A 31 7.76 4.44 20.19
N VAL A 32 6.88 5.17 19.52
CA VAL A 32 7.16 5.70 18.18
C VAL A 32 8.22 6.81 18.20
N THR A 33 8.43 7.45 19.36
CA THR A 33 9.48 8.46 19.55
C THR A 33 10.82 7.89 20.04
N SER A 34 10.88 6.59 20.37
CA SER A 34 12.08 5.98 20.93
C SER A 34 13.30 6.01 20.00
N ASP A 35 13.07 6.03 18.69
CA ASP A 35 14.10 6.11 17.65
C ASP A 35 13.80 7.15 16.55
N ALA A 36 12.75 7.96 16.72
CA ALA A 36 12.37 8.98 15.75
C ALA A 36 13.38 10.14 15.70
N ARG A 37 13.60 10.66 14.49
CA ARG A 37 14.44 11.81 14.20
C ARG A 37 13.65 12.84 13.39
N HIS A 38 14.15 14.07 13.38
CA HIS A 38 13.65 15.10 12.48
C HIS A 38 13.61 14.59 11.03
N GLY A 39 12.48 14.77 10.36
CA GLY A 39 12.24 14.31 9.00
C GLY A 39 11.71 12.88 8.87
N ASP A 40 11.70 12.08 9.95
CA ASP A 40 11.09 10.75 9.93
C ASP A 40 9.56 10.85 9.81
N SER A 41 8.93 9.74 9.41
CA SER A 41 7.50 9.65 9.22
C SER A 41 6.83 8.76 10.27
N ILE A 42 5.78 9.27 10.89
CA ILE A 42 4.92 8.56 11.83
C ILE A 42 3.48 8.66 11.34
N ALA A 43 2.78 7.54 11.25
CA ALA A 43 1.35 7.53 10.95
C ALA A 43 0.55 7.84 12.21
N VAL A 44 -0.36 8.81 12.11
CA VAL A 44 -1.28 9.22 13.18
C VAL A 44 -2.70 9.01 12.69
N ASN A 45 -3.41 8.04 13.26
CA ASN A 45 -4.70 7.56 12.73
C ASN A 45 -4.64 7.31 11.21
N GLY A 46 -3.53 6.75 10.72
CA GLY A 46 -3.31 6.48 9.30
C GLY A 46 -2.93 7.68 8.43
N VAL A 47 -2.73 8.87 8.99
CA VAL A 47 -2.15 10.01 8.26
C VAL A 47 -0.66 10.06 8.49
N CYS A 48 0.14 10.02 7.42
CA CYS A 48 1.59 10.17 7.47
C CYS A 48 1.94 11.61 7.87
N LEU A 49 2.58 11.78 9.02
CA LEU A 49 3.09 13.07 9.49
C LEU A 49 4.62 13.03 9.59
N THR A 50 5.25 14.14 9.20
CA THR A 50 6.70 14.31 9.30
C THR A 50 7.07 14.90 10.66
N VAL A 51 8.00 14.24 11.34
CA VAL A 51 8.50 14.66 12.66
C VAL A 51 9.31 15.95 12.51
N VAL A 52 8.92 16.98 13.27
CA VAL A 52 9.61 18.27 13.35
C VAL A 52 10.54 18.28 14.56
N GLU A 53 10.03 17.98 15.75
CA GLU A 53 10.82 17.85 16.97
C GLU A 53 10.40 16.61 17.76
N VAL A 54 11.30 16.10 18.60
CA VAL A 54 11.04 15.04 19.56
C VAL A 54 11.60 15.46 20.91
N ASP A 55 10.76 15.46 21.94
CA ASP A 55 11.16 15.74 23.32
C ASP A 55 10.27 14.99 24.31
N GLY A 56 10.86 14.38 25.33
CA GLY A 56 10.11 13.76 26.45
C GLY A 56 9.05 12.73 26.06
N GLY A 57 9.25 11.96 24.97
CA GLY A 57 8.27 10.99 24.47
C GLY A 57 7.11 11.61 23.68
N VAL A 58 7.26 12.87 23.26
CA VAL A 58 6.32 13.63 22.45
C VAL A 58 7.03 14.04 21.16
N PHE A 59 6.37 13.86 20.02
CA PHE A 59 6.83 14.46 18.77
C PHE A 59 5.89 15.57 18.33
N THR A 60 6.41 16.49 17.53
CA THR A 60 5.61 17.51 16.86
C THR A 60 5.62 17.29 15.35
N ALA A 61 4.55 17.72 14.70
CA ALA A 61 4.44 17.72 13.25
C ALA A 61 3.66 18.95 12.77
N ASP A 62 4.13 19.54 11.66
CA ASP A 62 3.36 20.54 10.92
C ASP A 62 2.33 19.82 10.04
N VAL A 63 1.06 20.16 10.25
CA VAL A 63 -0.06 19.58 9.51
C VAL A 63 -0.67 20.66 8.62
N MET A 64 -0.64 20.44 7.31
CA MET A 64 -1.28 21.31 6.34
C MET A 64 -2.79 21.39 6.59
N GLY A 65 -3.38 22.57 6.39
CA GLY A 65 -4.82 22.80 6.52
C GLY A 65 -5.63 21.90 5.59
N GLU A 66 -5.11 21.55 4.42
CA GLU A 66 -5.74 20.58 3.53
C GLU A 66 -5.84 19.18 4.17
N THR A 67 -4.77 18.72 4.83
CA THR A 67 -4.78 17.45 5.57
C THR A 67 -5.80 17.50 6.70
N LEU A 68 -5.89 18.62 7.43
CA LEU A 68 -6.89 18.80 8.49
C LEU A 68 -8.32 18.76 7.96
N ARG A 69 -8.58 19.32 6.77
CA ARG A 69 -9.91 19.30 6.13
C ARG A 69 -10.28 17.94 5.55
N ARG A 70 -9.30 17.18 5.04
CA ARG A 70 -9.53 15.90 4.34
C ARG A 70 -9.42 14.65 5.21
N SER A 71 -9.05 14.82 6.48
CA SER A 71 -8.93 13.72 7.43
C SER A 71 -9.71 14.02 8.71
N ALA A 72 -9.93 12.98 9.51
CA ALA A 72 -10.50 13.09 10.84
C ALA A 72 -9.57 13.82 11.83
N LEU A 73 -8.32 14.14 11.46
CA LEU A 73 -7.40 14.89 12.32
C LEU A 73 -7.91 16.30 12.65
N GLY A 74 -8.65 16.94 11.74
CA GLY A 74 -9.20 18.28 11.98
C GLY A 74 -10.21 18.34 13.13
N GLY A 75 -10.75 17.21 13.56
CA GLY A 75 -11.65 17.11 14.70
C GLY A 75 -10.97 16.83 16.04
N LEU A 76 -9.67 16.54 16.05
CA LEU A 76 -8.93 16.16 17.25
C LEU A 76 -8.76 17.34 18.22
N ARG A 77 -8.66 17.00 19.51
CA ARG A 77 -8.45 17.92 20.62
C ARG A 77 -7.37 17.36 21.56
N PRO A 78 -6.72 18.23 22.36
CA PRO A 78 -5.86 17.76 23.44
C PRO A 78 -6.57 16.74 24.34
N GLY A 79 -5.90 15.63 24.64
CA GLY A 79 -6.42 14.48 25.38
C GLY A 79 -7.03 13.39 24.50
N ASP A 80 -7.26 13.62 23.21
CA ASP A 80 -7.80 12.59 22.33
C ASP A 80 -6.78 11.48 22.06
N PRO A 81 -7.19 10.19 22.10
CA PRO A 81 -6.33 9.08 21.76
C PRO A 81 -6.14 8.95 20.25
N VAL A 82 -4.95 8.52 19.83
CA VAL A 82 -4.59 8.30 18.43
C VAL A 82 -3.83 6.99 18.24
N ASN A 83 -4.06 6.30 17.12
CA ASN A 83 -3.25 5.17 16.70
C ASN A 83 -1.93 5.67 16.13
N LEU A 84 -0.81 5.10 16.59
CA LEU A 84 0.53 5.44 16.12
C LEU A 84 1.26 4.24 15.53
N GLU A 85 1.93 4.45 14.40
CA GLU A 85 2.80 3.47 13.74
C GLU A 85 4.01 4.20 13.13
N ARG A 86 5.23 3.70 13.35
CA ARG A 86 6.44 4.21 12.69
C ARG A 86 6.49 3.75 11.24
N ALA A 87 7.20 4.51 10.40
CA ALA A 87 7.49 4.07 9.04
C ALA A 87 8.18 2.69 9.04
N ALA A 88 7.72 1.81 8.15
CA ALA A 88 8.25 0.46 8.04
C ALA A 88 9.71 0.47 7.55
N ALA A 89 10.58 -0.28 8.24
CA ALA A 89 11.93 -0.53 7.78
C ALA A 89 11.93 -1.51 6.60
N LEU A 90 12.88 -1.38 5.65
CA LEU A 90 12.94 -2.24 4.47
C LEU A 90 13.07 -3.74 4.81
N ASN A 91 13.71 -4.06 5.93
CA ASN A 91 13.93 -5.43 6.40
C ASN A 91 12.86 -5.89 7.42
N SER A 92 11.78 -5.12 7.62
CA SER A 92 10.70 -5.51 8.52
C SER A 92 9.75 -6.53 7.87
N ARG A 93 8.91 -7.16 8.70
CA ARG A 93 7.77 -7.93 8.21
C ARG A 93 6.65 -6.97 7.83
N LEU A 94 5.94 -7.27 6.74
CA LEU A 94 4.65 -6.64 6.42
C LEU A 94 3.55 -7.43 7.12
N GLY A 95 3.22 -7.04 8.36
CA GLY A 95 2.22 -7.74 9.18
C GLY A 95 0.76 -7.50 8.75
N GLY A 96 0.49 -6.36 8.12
CA GLY A 96 -0.77 -6.05 7.47
C GLY A 96 -0.63 -6.01 5.95
N HIS A 97 -0.90 -4.87 5.34
CA HIS A 97 -0.73 -4.63 3.90
C HIS A 97 0.09 -3.36 3.64
N LEU A 98 0.31 -2.99 2.38
CA LEU A 98 1.04 -1.77 2.05
C LEU A 98 0.16 -0.55 2.33
N VAL A 99 0.51 0.19 3.37
CA VAL A 99 -0.15 1.44 3.77
C VAL A 99 0.78 2.61 3.43
N GLN A 100 0.27 3.62 2.74
CA GLN A 100 1.01 4.83 2.40
C GLN A 100 0.97 5.85 3.55
N GLY A 101 -0.13 5.88 4.30
CA GLY A 101 -0.46 6.94 5.24
C GLY A 101 -1.10 8.14 4.52
N HIS A 102 -1.74 7.89 3.37
CA HIS A 102 -2.36 8.89 2.51
C HIS A 102 -3.87 8.67 2.50
N VAL A 103 -4.54 9.27 3.49
CA VAL A 103 -5.99 9.14 3.68
C VAL A 103 -6.74 9.62 2.43
N ASP A 104 -7.61 8.77 1.92
CA ASP A 104 -8.43 9.03 0.74
C ASP A 104 -9.75 9.74 1.07
N GLY A 105 -10.23 9.53 2.29
CA GLY A 105 -11.46 10.18 2.76
C GLY A 105 -11.80 9.82 4.20
N VAL A 106 -12.90 10.39 4.66
CA VAL A 106 -13.41 10.19 6.02
C VAL A 106 -14.69 9.37 5.97
N GLY A 107 -14.67 8.22 6.64
CA GLY A 107 -15.83 7.39 6.91
C GLY A 107 -16.46 7.70 8.27
N GLU A 108 -17.43 6.89 8.66
CA GLU A 108 -18.12 6.99 9.94
C GLU A 108 -18.50 5.61 10.45
N VAL A 109 -18.39 5.36 11.75
CA VAL A 109 -18.90 4.12 12.36
C VAL A 109 -20.44 4.13 12.33
N LEU A 110 -21.04 3.22 11.57
CA LEU A 110 -22.50 3.10 11.42
C LEU A 110 -23.12 2.15 12.45
N SER A 111 -22.47 1.03 12.73
CA SER A 111 -22.94 0.07 13.73
C SER A 111 -21.80 -0.72 14.34
N ARG A 112 -22.08 -1.25 15.54
CA ARG A 112 -21.22 -2.10 16.34
C ARG A 112 -22.04 -3.29 16.82
N GLU A 113 -21.61 -4.49 16.46
CA GLU A 113 -22.31 -5.75 16.76
C GLU A 113 -21.36 -6.69 17.53
N PRO A 114 -21.42 -6.67 18.88
CA PRO A 114 -20.61 -7.56 19.71
C PRO A 114 -20.99 -9.02 19.52
N ALA A 115 -19.99 -9.88 19.37
CA ALA A 115 -20.13 -11.33 19.43
C ALA A 115 -19.16 -11.92 20.46
N ALA A 116 -19.24 -13.24 20.68
CA ALA A 116 -18.48 -13.89 21.73
C ALA A 116 -16.95 -13.83 21.54
N GLN A 117 -16.46 -13.73 20.29
CA GLN A 117 -15.03 -13.87 19.95
C GLN A 117 -14.47 -12.72 19.10
N TRP A 118 -15.34 -11.84 18.60
CA TRP A 118 -14.98 -10.64 17.84
C TRP A 118 -16.15 -9.66 17.89
N GLU A 119 -15.92 -8.44 17.45
CA GLU A 119 -16.95 -7.42 17.26
C GLU A 119 -17.00 -7.03 15.79
N THR A 120 -18.20 -7.06 15.19
CA THR A 120 -18.38 -6.61 13.81
C THR A 120 -18.65 -5.11 13.82
N LEU A 121 -17.82 -4.34 13.12
CA LEU A 121 -18.05 -2.92 12.89
C LEU A 121 -18.51 -2.71 11.45
N ARG A 122 -19.51 -1.86 11.27
CA ARG A 122 -19.89 -1.32 9.96
C ARG A 122 -19.46 0.13 9.85
N PHE A 123 -18.88 0.48 8.71
CA PHE A 123 -18.46 1.84 8.41
C PHE A 123 -19.16 2.37 7.17
N ARG A 124 -19.45 3.67 7.17
CA ARG A 124 -19.85 4.41 5.98
C ARG A 124 -18.65 4.58 5.06
N LEU A 125 -18.85 4.23 3.80
CA LEU A 125 -17.86 4.31 2.73
C LEU A 125 -18.25 5.44 1.78
N PRO A 126 -17.40 6.48 1.60
CA PRO A 126 -17.62 7.46 0.56
C PRO A 126 -17.74 6.77 -0.81
N THR A 127 -18.77 7.10 -1.57
CA THR A 127 -19.08 6.44 -2.85
C THR A 127 -17.93 6.54 -3.87
N THR A 128 -17.13 7.60 -3.78
CA THR A 128 -15.92 7.78 -4.60
C THR A 128 -14.84 6.73 -4.33
N LEU A 129 -14.87 6.06 -3.17
CA LEU A 129 -13.92 5.02 -2.77
C LEU A 129 -14.47 3.60 -2.96
N ALA A 130 -15.78 3.44 -3.16
CA ALA A 130 -16.44 2.13 -3.20
C ALA A 130 -15.81 1.16 -4.21
N ARG A 131 -15.39 1.65 -5.38
CA ARG A 131 -14.75 0.81 -6.43
C ARG A 131 -13.39 0.21 -6.05
N TYR A 132 -12.77 0.69 -4.98
CA TYR A 132 -11.47 0.19 -4.50
C TYR A 132 -11.59 -0.78 -3.32
N VAL A 133 -12.82 -1.03 -2.84
CA VAL A 133 -13.08 -1.88 -1.68
C VAL A 133 -13.80 -3.13 -2.15
N VAL A 134 -13.24 -4.30 -1.84
CA VAL A 134 -13.79 -5.61 -2.24
C VAL A 134 -13.91 -6.52 -1.02
N GLU A 135 -14.87 -7.44 -1.04
CA GLU A 135 -14.95 -8.47 -0.01
C GLU A 135 -13.65 -9.28 0.06
N LYS A 136 -13.17 -9.54 1.28
CA LYS A 136 -11.88 -10.17 1.59
C LYS A 136 -10.63 -9.38 1.15
N GLY A 137 -10.81 -8.18 0.61
CA GLY A 137 -9.73 -7.24 0.35
C GLY A 137 -9.23 -6.55 1.62
N SER A 138 -8.11 -5.84 1.47
CA SER A 138 -7.53 -5.00 2.52
C SER A 138 -8.08 -3.58 2.48
N ILE A 139 -8.25 -2.98 3.66
CA ILE A 139 -8.55 -1.56 3.84
C ILE A 139 -7.90 -1.08 5.12
N THR A 140 -7.49 0.20 5.16
CA THR A 140 -6.98 0.83 6.36
C THR A 140 -8.01 1.77 6.97
N VAL A 141 -8.29 1.59 8.28
CA VAL A 141 -9.21 2.43 9.05
C VAL A 141 -8.48 3.01 10.26
N ASP A 142 -8.37 4.33 10.36
CA ASP A 142 -7.57 5.02 11.40
C ASP A 142 -6.14 4.44 11.51
N GLY A 143 -5.54 4.04 10.39
CA GLY A 143 -4.20 3.42 10.37
C GLY A 143 -4.17 1.94 10.72
N VAL A 144 -5.31 1.31 10.98
CA VAL A 144 -5.41 -0.13 11.24
C VAL A 144 -5.69 -0.88 9.93
N SER A 145 -4.80 -1.79 9.56
CA SER A 145 -4.97 -2.72 8.44
C SER A 145 -6.01 -3.77 8.79
N LEU A 146 -7.07 -3.86 7.99
CA LEU A 146 -8.22 -4.74 8.24
C LEU A 146 -8.62 -5.51 6.98
N THR A 147 -9.26 -6.66 7.19
CA THR A 147 -9.91 -7.43 6.11
C THR A 147 -11.38 -7.06 6.02
N VAL A 148 -11.83 -6.69 4.83
CA VAL A 148 -13.25 -6.42 4.55
C VAL A 148 -14.05 -7.72 4.65
N ALA A 149 -15.00 -7.76 5.57
CA ALA A 149 -15.86 -8.92 5.79
C ALA A 149 -17.03 -8.96 4.80
N ALA A 150 -17.65 -7.81 4.55
CA ALA A 150 -18.68 -7.59 3.54
C ALA A 150 -18.63 -6.12 3.06
N VAL A 151 -19.16 -5.85 1.88
CA VAL A 151 -19.20 -4.51 1.27
C VAL A 151 -20.53 -4.31 0.54
N GLY A 152 -21.08 -3.11 0.64
CA GLY A 152 -22.23 -2.63 -0.13
C GLY A 152 -21.89 -1.30 -0.83
N ASP A 153 -22.90 -0.62 -1.36
CA ASP A 153 -22.69 0.58 -2.20
C ASP A 153 -22.03 1.74 -1.45
N ASP A 154 -22.38 1.93 -0.18
CA ASP A 154 -21.95 3.05 0.67
C ASP A 154 -21.50 2.60 2.07
N TRP A 155 -21.20 1.30 2.24
CA TRP A 155 -20.73 0.75 3.52
C TRP A 155 -19.82 -0.46 3.32
N PHE A 156 -19.01 -0.74 4.34
CA PHE A 156 -18.30 -2.02 4.48
C PHE A 156 -18.30 -2.46 5.94
N THR A 157 -18.06 -3.75 6.18
CA THR A 157 -17.88 -4.29 7.52
C THR A 157 -16.52 -4.93 7.69
N VAL A 158 -16.06 -4.99 8.94
CA VAL A 158 -14.85 -5.69 9.38
C VAL A 158 -15.16 -6.45 10.67
N GLY A 159 -14.41 -7.51 10.94
CA GLY A 159 -14.40 -8.18 12.24
C GLY A 159 -13.17 -7.75 13.03
N LEU A 160 -13.36 -7.25 14.25
CA LEU A 160 -12.28 -6.86 15.15
C LEU A 160 -12.13 -7.91 16.26
N ILE A 161 -10.93 -8.46 16.37
CA ILE A 161 -10.57 -9.38 17.46
C ILE A 161 -10.29 -8.60 18.76
N PRO A 162 -10.36 -9.24 19.94
CA PRO A 162 -10.13 -8.59 21.22
C PRO A 162 -8.80 -7.82 21.30
N THR A 163 -7.74 -8.34 20.68
CA THR A 163 -6.44 -7.66 20.64
C THR A 163 -6.51 -6.33 19.89
N THR A 164 -7.12 -6.29 18.70
CA THR A 164 -7.26 -5.04 17.92
C THR A 164 -8.17 -4.04 18.64
N LEU A 165 -9.24 -4.51 19.28
CA LEU A 165 -10.12 -3.66 20.09
C LEU A 165 -9.35 -3.05 21.28
N GLY A 166 -8.51 -3.82 21.97
CA GLY A 166 -7.76 -3.36 23.13
C GLY A 166 -6.55 -2.47 22.81
N LEU A 167 -5.95 -2.63 21.63
CA LEU A 167 -4.71 -1.94 21.25
C LEU A 167 -4.90 -0.77 20.29
N THR A 168 -6.12 -0.49 19.84
CA THR A 168 -6.39 0.59 18.88
C THR A 168 -7.58 1.44 19.30
N THR A 169 -7.70 2.64 18.73
CA THR A 169 -8.81 3.55 18.98
C THR A 169 -10.16 2.93 18.61
N LEU A 170 -10.19 1.95 17.70
CA LEU A 170 -11.41 1.31 17.22
C LEU A 170 -12.20 0.61 18.33
N GLY A 171 -11.55 0.18 19.42
CA GLY A 171 -12.26 -0.37 20.58
C GLY A 171 -13.19 0.64 21.27
N ALA A 172 -12.77 1.91 21.31
CA ALA A 172 -13.49 2.99 21.99
C ALA A 172 -14.34 3.87 21.05
N ARG A 173 -14.12 3.80 19.73
CA ARG A 173 -14.91 4.57 18.74
C ARG A 173 -16.39 4.18 18.79
N GLY A 174 -17.25 5.13 19.12
CA GLY A 174 -18.70 4.94 19.12
C GLY A 174 -19.34 5.07 17.73
N VAL A 175 -20.61 4.70 17.61
CA VAL A 175 -21.42 5.01 16.42
C VAL A 175 -21.46 6.52 16.20
N GLY A 176 -21.33 6.97 14.95
CA GLY A 176 -21.21 8.37 14.57
C GLY A 176 -19.79 8.92 14.59
N ALA A 177 -18.82 8.18 15.13
CA ALA A 177 -17.44 8.64 15.16
C ALA A 177 -16.82 8.65 13.74
N PRO A 178 -16.14 9.75 13.34
CA PRO A 178 -15.42 9.80 12.08
C PRO A 178 -14.17 8.92 12.14
N VAL A 179 -13.80 8.34 11.01
CA VAL A 179 -12.57 7.55 10.84
C VAL A 179 -11.88 7.89 9.53
N ASN A 180 -10.56 7.88 9.53
CA ASN A 180 -9.74 7.98 8.33
C ASN A 180 -9.80 6.67 7.54
N LEU A 181 -10.03 6.76 6.23
CA LEU A 181 -10.02 5.63 5.32
C LEU A 181 -8.89 5.77 4.30
N GLU A 182 -8.08 4.73 4.16
CA GLU A 182 -7.15 4.56 3.05
C GLU A 182 -7.44 3.20 2.38
N VAL A 183 -7.72 3.24 1.08
CA VAL A 183 -7.95 2.02 0.29
C VAL A 183 -6.63 1.45 -0.19
N ASP A 184 -6.59 0.14 -0.48
CA ASP A 184 -5.38 -0.51 -0.95
C ASP A 184 -4.84 0.16 -2.22
N VAL A 185 -3.60 0.65 -2.15
CA VAL A 185 -2.93 1.32 -3.27
C VAL A 185 -2.85 0.45 -4.52
N LEU A 186 -2.81 -0.88 -4.35
CA LEU A 186 -2.82 -1.81 -5.47
C LEU A 186 -4.08 -1.66 -6.33
N ALA A 187 -5.25 -1.41 -5.73
CA ALA A 187 -6.50 -1.20 -6.46
C ALA A 187 -6.41 0.05 -7.37
N LYS A 188 -5.79 1.13 -6.89
CA LYS A 188 -5.59 2.37 -7.66
C LYS A 188 -4.64 2.16 -8.84
N TYR A 189 -3.55 1.42 -8.64
CA TYR A 189 -2.63 1.10 -9.73
C TYR A 189 -3.27 0.20 -10.78
N VAL A 190 -4.06 -0.80 -10.36
CA VAL A 190 -4.81 -1.68 -11.28
C VAL A 190 -5.79 -0.87 -12.12
N GLU A 191 -6.58 0.02 -11.50
CA GLU A 191 -7.47 0.93 -12.22
C GLU A 191 -6.70 1.77 -13.26
N ARG A 192 -5.63 2.46 -12.84
CA ARG A 192 -4.83 3.32 -13.74
C ARG A 192 -4.28 2.57 -14.95
N LEU A 193 -3.83 1.33 -14.76
CA LEU A 193 -3.28 0.50 -15.83
C LEU A 193 -4.38 0.00 -16.79
N LEU A 194 -5.56 -0.33 -16.26
CA LEU A 194 -6.70 -0.75 -17.08
C LEU A 194 -7.30 0.41 -17.87
N ASP A 195 -7.42 1.59 -17.27
CA ASP A 195 -7.93 2.79 -17.95
C ASP A 195 -7.09 3.14 -19.19
N ALA A 196 -5.77 3.11 -19.07
CA ALA A 196 -4.86 3.36 -20.19
C ALA A 196 -5.06 2.34 -21.33
N ARG A 197 -5.31 1.07 -20.98
CA ARG A 197 -5.51 -0.02 -21.94
C ARG A 197 -6.88 0.03 -22.62
N LEU A 198 -7.92 0.36 -21.87
CA LEU A 198 -9.30 0.45 -22.36
C LEU A 198 -9.55 1.73 -23.18
N ALA A 199 -8.80 2.80 -22.90
CA ALA A 199 -8.81 4.04 -23.70
C ALA A 199 -8.08 3.92 -25.06
N GLY A 200 -7.66 2.71 -25.48
CA GLY A 200 -7.03 2.46 -26.79
C GLY A 200 -5.51 2.69 -26.83
N GLY A 201 -4.88 3.04 -25.71
CA GLY A 201 -3.43 3.09 -25.57
C GLY A 201 -2.87 1.69 -25.29
N GLY A 202 -2.71 0.86 -26.31
CA GLY A 202 -1.93 -0.37 -26.16
C GLY A 202 -0.53 -0.05 -25.62
N PRO A 203 0.06 -0.87 -24.73
CA PRO A 203 1.44 -0.66 -24.34
C PRO A 203 2.32 -0.69 -25.61
N PRO A 204 3.37 0.16 -25.70
CA PRO A 204 4.35 0.00 -26.76
C PRO A 204 4.87 -1.45 -26.72
N PRO A 205 5.12 -2.08 -27.88
CA PRO A 205 5.65 -3.44 -27.91
C PRO A 205 6.90 -3.50 -27.04
N PRO A 206 7.14 -4.62 -26.31
CA PRO A 206 8.33 -4.76 -25.49
C PRO A 206 9.55 -4.43 -26.35
N ALA A 207 10.42 -3.55 -25.85
CA ALA A 207 11.68 -3.25 -26.51
C ALA A 207 12.37 -4.59 -26.80
N ALA A 208 12.82 -4.78 -28.05
CA ALA A 208 13.54 -5.98 -28.44
C ALA A 208 14.66 -6.24 -27.42
N PRO A 209 14.88 -7.49 -26.99
CA PRO A 209 15.90 -7.79 -26.00
C PRO A 209 17.22 -7.18 -26.50
N HIS A 210 17.79 -6.27 -25.71
CA HIS A 210 19.10 -5.71 -25.99
C HIS A 210 20.04 -6.90 -26.19
N GLY A 211 20.50 -7.08 -27.43
CA GLY A 211 21.30 -8.23 -27.81
C GLY A 211 22.45 -8.40 -26.83
N LEU A 212 22.55 -9.58 -26.23
CA LEU A 212 23.81 -10.05 -25.66
C LEU A 212 24.84 -9.94 -26.78
N VAL A 213 25.68 -8.91 -26.69
CA VAL A 213 26.88 -8.81 -27.51
C VAL A 213 27.76 -9.95 -27.04
N ALA A 214 27.83 -11.02 -27.82
CA ALA A 214 28.82 -12.06 -27.61
C ALA A 214 30.19 -11.42 -27.87
N GLU A 215 30.95 -11.13 -26.81
CA GLU A 215 32.37 -10.82 -26.93
C GLU A 215 33.08 -12.05 -27.50
N ASN A 216 33.35 -12.01 -28.81
CA ASN A 216 34.25 -12.95 -29.45
C ASN A 216 35.67 -12.72 -28.92
N ALA A 217 36.13 -13.61 -28.05
CA ALA A 217 37.54 -13.79 -27.77
C ALA A 217 38.23 -14.34 -29.04
N GLY A 218 39.19 -13.60 -29.59
CA GLY A 218 40.06 -14.16 -30.63
C GLY A 218 40.82 -13.17 -31.53
N GLY A 219 41.89 -12.57 -31.00
CA GLY A 219 43.18 -12.40 -31.71
C GLY A 219 43.30 -11.35 -32.84
N PRO A 220 44.46 -10.66 -32.97
CA PRO A 220 44.62 -9.56 -33.91
C PRO A 220 45.19 -10.02 -35.25
N VAL A 221 44.61 -9.63 -36.39
CA VAL A 221 45.31 -9.70 -37.68
C VAL A 221 44.90 -8.58 -38.66
N VAL A 222 45.81 -7.62 -38.80
CA VAL A 222 46.28 -6.92 -40.02
C VAL A 222 45.27 -6.14 -40.89
N ALA A 223 45.54 -4.83 -40.98
CA ALA A 223 45.00 -3.91 -41.98
C ALA A 223 45.48 -4.25 -43.40
N GLY A 224 44.57 -4.25 -44.36
CA GLY A 224 44.91 -4.31 -45.78
C GLY A 224 43.72 -4.07 -46.71
N GLY A 225 43.81 -2.99 -47.50
CA GLY A 225 43.48 -3.04 -48.92
C GLY A 225 42.02 -2.77 -49.34
N ALA A 226 41.90 -1.72 -50.16
CA ALA A 226 40.72 -1.33 -50.93
C ALA A 226 40.07 -2.46 -51.75
N GLY A 227 38.75 -2.39 -51.94
CA GLY A 227 38.05 -3.15 -52.95
C GLY A 227 36.55 -3.16 -52.74
N GLY A 228 35.80 -2.46 -53.60
CA GLY A 228 34.35 -2.59 -53.71
C GLY A 228 33.91 -3.91 -54.38
N PRO A 229 32.67 -3.98 -54.87
CA PRO A 229 31.62 -4.87 -54.35
C PRO A 229 31.32 -6.05 -55.28
N VAL A 230 30.71 -7.13 -54.77
CA VAL A 230 30.02 -8.11 -55.65
C VAL A 230 28.80 -8.74 -54.96
N VAL A 231 27.67 -8.66 -55.66
CA VAL A 231 26.43 -9.39 -55.43
C VAL A 231 26.46 -10.72 -56.18
N ALA A 232 26.06 -11.81 -55.55
CA ALA A 232 25.49 -13.01 -56.15
C ALA A 232 24.69 -13.72 -55.04
N GLY A 233 23.40 -14.05 -55.14
CA GLY A 233 22.72 -14.70 -56.26
C GLY A 233 22.70 -16.20 -55.99
N GLY A 234 21.58 -16.76 -55.50
CA GLY A 234 21.48 -18.20 -55.27
C GLY A 234 20.16 -18.64 -54.64
N ALA A 235 19.23 -19.07 -55.49
CA ALA A 235 17.96 -19.68 -55.14
C ALA A 235 18.11 -21.08 -54.52
N GLY A 236 17.17 -21.47 -53.66
CA GLY A 236 17.00 -22.84 -53.18
C GLY A 236 15.73 -22.98 -52.34
N GLY A 237 14.74 -23.67 -52.90
CA GLY A 237 13.38 -23.84 -52.36
C GLY A 237 13.25 -24.78 -51.15
N PRO A 238 12.01 -25.13 -50.76
CA PRO A 238 11.63 -25.52 -49.41
C PRO A 238 11.83 -27.03 -49.15
N VAL A 239 12.01 -27.40 -47.88
CA VAL A 239 11.90 -28.79 -47.41
C VAL A 239 10.73 -28.90 -46.44
N VAL A 240 9.83 -29.84 -46.73
CA VAL A 240 8.58 -30.11 -46.01
C VAL A 240 8.64 -31.49 -45.34
N ALA A 241 8.23 -31.51 -44.06
CA ALA A 241 7.50 -32.51 -43.26
C ALA A 241 8.02 -33.93 -42.96
N GLY A 242 7.72 -34.34 -41.71
CA GLY A 242 7.50 -35.72 -41.24
C GLY A 242 8.29 -36.02 -39.95
N GLY A 243 7.75 -36.50 -38.83
CA GLY A 243 6.40 -36.92 -38.47
C GLY A 243 6.35 -37.36 -36.99
N ALA A 244 5.10 -37.53 -36.52
CA ALA A 244 4.56 -38.25 -35.36
C ALA A 244 5.44 -38.73 -34.18
N GLY A 245 4.95 -38.48 -32.96
CA GLY A 245 5.34 -39.21 -31.75
C GLY A 245 4.78 -38.59 -30.46
N GLY A 246 3.57 -39.00 -30.08
CA GLY A 246 2.94 -38.66 -28.78
C GLY A 246 3.55 -39.41 -27.58
N PRO A 247 3.03 -39.18 -26.35
CA PRO A 247 3.84 -39.03 -25.14
C PRO A 247 4.04 -40.33 -24.33
N VAL A 248 5.10 -40.37 -23.51
CA VAL A 248 5.29 -41.38 -22.46
C VAL A 248 5.56 -40.70 -21.12
N VAL A 249 4.68 -40.96 -20.15
CA VAL A 249 4.77 -40.57 -18.73
C VAL A 249 5.26 -41.79 -17.94
N PRO A 250 6.26 -41.66 -17.03
CA PRO A 250 6.58 -42.70 -16.07
C PRO A 250 5.93 -42.48 -14.68
N PRO A 251 5.83 -43.54 -13.85
CA PRO A 251 4.78 -43.70 -12.83
C PRO A 251 5.12 -43.16 -11.43
N VAL A 252 4.04 -42.93 -10.68
CA VAL A 252 3.99 -42.57 -9.26
C VAL A 252 4.30 -43.81 -8.41
N GLY A 253 5.36 -43.75 -7.60
CA GLY A 253 5.69 -44.76 -6.59
C GLY A 253 5.01 -44.45 -5.25
N GLY A 254 4.24 -45.41 -4.75
CA GLY A 254 3.61 -45.37 -3.43
C GLY A 254 4.56 -45.79 -2.30
N GLY A 255 4.26 -45.30 -1.10
CA GLY A 255 4.81 -45.75 0.17
C GLY A 255 3.70 -45.67 1.22
N ALA A 256 3.40 -46.80 1.85
CA ALA A 256 2.38 -46.96 2.88
C ALA A 256 3.02 -47.10 4.27
N ARG A 257 2.20 -46.78 5.28
CA ARG A 257 2.30 -47.04 6.73
C ARG A 257 3.11 -46.05 7.56
#